data_AF-A0AAQ3NCW2-F1
#
_entry.id   AF-A0AAQ3NCW2-F1
#
_cell.length_a   1.000
_cell.length_b   1.000
_cell.length_c   1.000
_cell.angle_alpha   90.00
_cell.angle_beta   90.00
_cell.angle_gamma   90.00
#
_symmetry.space_group_name_H-M   'P 1'
#
loop_
_entity.id
_entity.type
_entity.pdbx_description
1 polymer ?
#
loop_
_entity_poly.entity_id
_entity_poly.type
_entity_poly.pdbx_seq_one_letter_code
_entity_poly.pdbx_strand_id
1 'polypeptide(L)'
;VGDLIVGDVTVGDLIAGDLIVGDVIVGDIIVDDLTVGDLIAGYLMAGDLMAGDLIVGELMVGDLIVGDLKVGDLILGHLIVGDHITGDVMAGYLIVGDLIAGDLRMGDLIVGDLTVGDLIAGDLIVGDVLKV
;
A
#
# COMPACT_ATOMS: atom_id res chain seq x y z
N VAL A 1 -2.50 -14.43 -16.02
CA VAL A 1 -3.16 -14.65 -14.72
C VAL A 1 -2.65 -15.96 -14.17
N GLY A 2 -1.80 -15.86 -13.16
CA GLY A 2 -1.22 -16.99 -12.46
C GLY A 2 -0.78 -16.47 -11.10
N ASP A 3 -0.73 -17.36 -10.13
CA ASP A 3 -0.42 -16.99 -8.76
C ASP A 3 1.08 -16.77 -8.64
N LEU A 4 1.47 -15.68 -8.00
CA LEU A 4 2.85 -15.34 -7.73
C LEU A 4 3.11 -15.52 -6.24
N ILE A 5 4.08 -16.39 -5.91
CA ILE A 5 4.57 -16.53 -4.55
C ILE A 5 6.02 -16.08 -4.54
N VAL A 6 6.30 -15.06 -3.74
CA VAL A 6 7.64 -14.54 -3.51
C VAL A 6 7.96 -14.72 -2.02
N GLY A 7 9.16 -15.19 -1.71
CA GLY A 7 9.65 -15.19 -0.34
C GLY A 7 10.00 -13.77 0.12
N ASP A 8 10.81 -13.66 1.16
CA ASP A 8 11.28 -12.36 1.62
C ASP A 8 12.16 -11.70 0.55
N VAL A 9 11.96 -10.41 0.36
CA VAL A 9 12.67 -9.61 -0.64
C VAL A 9 13.40 -8.48 0.05
N THR A 10 14.69 -8.34 -0.26
CA THR A 10 15.47 -7.16 0.08
C THR A 10 16.14 -6.65 -1.18
N VAL A 11 15.82 -5.42 -1.57
CA VAL A 11 16.37 -4.74 -2.73
C VAL A 11 16.71 -3.31 -2.37
N GLY A 12 17.75 -2.74 -3.00
CA GLY A 12 18.00 -1.30 -2.88
C GLY A 12 16.92 -0.55 -3.64
N ASP A 13 17.07 -0.49 -4.96
CA ASP A 13 16.10 0.19 -5.82
C ASP A 13 15.37 -0.81 -6.72
N LEU A 14 14.06 -0.67 -6.85
CA LEU A 14 13.25 -1.43 -7.79
C LEU A 14 12.41 -0.49 -8.64
N ILE A 15 12.56 -0.62 -9.96
CA ILE A 15 11.71 0.04 -10.96
C ILE A 15 10.99 -1.04 -11.74
N ALA A 16 9.67 -1.04 -11.65
CA ALA A 16 8.82 -1.95 -12.39
C ALA A 16 7.91 -1.15 -13.34
N GLY A 17 7.69 -1.68 -14.55
CA GLY A 17 6.66 -1.16 -15.46
C GLY A 17 5.26 -1.53 -14.98
N ASP A 18 4.30 -1.62 -15.89
CA ASP A 18 2.94 -2.03 -15.52
C ASP A 18 2.87 -3.54 -15.27
N LEU A 19 2.19 -3.93 -14.19
CA LEU A 19 2.01 -5.33 -13.79
C LEU A 19 0.53 -5.67 -13.69
N ILE A 20 0.18 -6.82 -14.28
CA ILE A 20 -1.14 -7.45 -14.10
C ILE A 20 -0.90 -8.85 -13.57
N VAL A 21 -1.27 -9.06 -12.32
CA VAL A 21 -1.08 -10.31 -11.58
C VAL A 21 -2.42 -10.82 -11.05
N GLY A 22 -2.52 -12.14 -10.90
CA GLY A 22 -3.67 -12.75 -10.23
C GLY A 22 -3.51 -12.60 -8.72
N ASP A 23 -3.34 -13.73 -8.05
CA ASP A 23 -3.11 -13.77 -6.61
C ASP A 23 -1.62 -13.63 -6.35
N VAL A 24 -1.26 -12.76 -5.39
CA VAL A 24 0.12 -12.51 -5.01
C VAL A 24 0.27 -12.73 -3.52
N ILE A 25 1.24 -13.58 -3.15
CA ILE A 25 1.67 -13.77 -1.76
C ILE A 25 3.15 -13.39 -1.70
N VAL A 26 3.47 -12.39 -0.89
CA VAL A 26 4.85 -12.00 -0.61
C VAL A 26 5.13 -12.12 0.87
N GLY A 27 6.34 -12.58 1.21
CA GLY A 27 6.87 -12.50 2.57
C GLY A 27 7.19 -11.06 2.98
N ASP A 28 8.22 -10.90 3.80
CA ASP A 28 8.65 -9.57 4.24
C ASP A 28 9.36 -8.84 3.10
N ILE A 29 9.07 -7.55 2.92
CA ILE A 29 9.65 -6.72 1.87
C ILE A 29 10.40 -5.55 2.51
N ILE A 30 11.67 -5.42 2.17
CA ILE A 30 12.48 -4.24 2.46
C ILE A 30 12.98 -3.68 1.13
N VAL A 31 12.58 -2.45 0.83
CA VAL A 31 13.00 -1.72 -0.37
C VAL A 31 13.47 -0.33 0.05
N ASP A 32 14.59 0.15 -0.47
CA ASP A 32 14.97 1.55 -0.26
C ASP A 32 14.03 2.43 -1.11
N ASP A 33 14.09 2.29 -2.44
CA ASP A 33 13.24 3.04 -3.38
C ASP A 33 12.43 2.10 -4.30
N LEU A 34 11.10 2.23 -4.28
CA LEU A 34 10.19 1.49 -5.15
C LEU A 34 9.40 2.43 -6.06
N THR A 35 9.58 2.28 -7.37
CA THR A 35 8.73 2.93 -8.39
C THR A 35 8.00 1.87 -9.20
N VAL A 36 6.67 1.93 -9.18
CA VAL A 36 5.81 1.08 -10.01
C VAL A 36 4.95 1.97 -10.91
N GLY A 37 4.78 1.54 -12.17
CA GLY A 37 3.75 2.09 -13.05
C GLY A 37 2.35 1.72 -12.55
N ASP A 38 1.54 1.12 -13.41
CA ASP A 38 0.21 0.66 -13.03
C ASP A 38 0.27 -0.77 -12.47
N LEU A 39 -0.30 -0.99 -11.29
CA LEU A 39 -0.41 -2.31 -10.66
C LEU A 39 -1.88 -2.71 -10.53
N ILE A 40 -2.22 -3.82 -11.16
CA ILE A 40 -3.52 -4.49 -11.03
C ILE A 40 -3.30 -5.87 -10.41
N ALA A 41 -3.86 -6.07 -9.21
CA ALA A 41 -3.83 -7.34 -8.49
C ALA A 41 -5.24 -7.79 -8.08
N GLY A 42 -5.49 -9.11 -8.16
CA GLY A 42 -6.75 -9.68 -7.68
C GLY A 42 -6.76 -9.75 -6.15
N TYR A 43 -5.88 -10.58 -5.61
CA TYR A 43 -5.63 -10.74 -4.18
C TYR A 43 -4.18 -10.45 -3.89
N LEU A 44 -3.91 -9.60 -2.90
CA LEU A 44 -2.54 -9.33 -2.44
C LEU A 44 -2.43 -9.56 -0.94
N MET A 45 -1.53 -10.47 -0.58
CA MET A 45 -1.11 -10.71 0.80
C MET A 45 0.37 -10.40 0.93
N ALA A 46 0.70 -9.44 1.79
CA ALA A 46 2.07 -9.08 2.12
C ALA A 46 2.31 -9.27 3.62
N GLY A 47 3.52 -9.70 3.98
CA GLY A 47 4.03 -9.65 5.36
C GLY A 47 4.28 -8.22 5.81
N ASP A 48 5.37 -8.00 6.55
CA ASP A 48 5.77 -6.66 6.94
C ASP A 48 6.40 -5.93 5.75
N LEU A 49 5.98 -4.68 5.54
CA LEU A 49 6.51 -3.82 4.47
C LEU A 49 7.30 -2.67 5.07
N MET A 50 8.58 -2.58 4.72
CA MET A 50 9.41 -1.42 5.00
C MET A 50 9.91 -0.80 3.68
N ALA A 51 9.55 0.46 3.45
CA ALA A 51 9.98 1.23 2.29
C ALA A 51 10.60 2.56 2.71
N GLY A 52 11.65 2.99 2.01
CA GLY A 52 12.10 4.39 2.06
C GLY A 52 11.08 5.26 1.33
N ASP A 53 11.17 5.28 0.00
CA ASP A 53 10.25 6.00 -0.88
C ASP A 53 9.42 5.03 -1.73
N LEU A 54 8.10 5.19 -1.71
CA LEU A 54 7.17 4.40 -2.51
C LEU A 54 6.34 5.32 -3.42
N ILE A 55 6.54 5.15 -4.73
CA ILE A 55 5.80 5.87 -5.77
C ILE A 55 5.05 4.86 -6.64
N VAL A 56 3.72 5.02 -6.70
CA VAL A 56 2.85 4.21 -7.56
C VAL A 56 1.95 5.10 -8.39
N GLY A 57 1.84 4.80 -9.69
CA GLY A 57 0.95 5.49 -10.63
C GLY A 57 -0.52 5.23 -10.30
N GLU A 58 -1.06 4.13 -10.82
CA GLU A 58 -2.38 3.62 -10.47
C GLU A 58 -2.25 2.27 -9.73
N LEU A 59 -2.89 2.18 -8.56
CA LEU A 59 -2.98 0.94 -7.80
C LEU A 59 -4.44 0.49 -7.72
N MET A 60 -4.72 -0.67 -8.31
CA MET A 60 -6.02 -1.35 -8.21
C MET A 60 -5.85 -2.71 -7.56
N VAL A 61 -6.44 -2.88 -6.38
CA VAL A 61 -6.43 -4.15 -5.66
C VAL A 61 -7.86 -4.54 -5.28
N GLY A 62 -8.23 -5.78 -5.57
CA GLY A 62 -9.50 -6.36 -5.12
C GLY A 62 -9.51 -6.47 -3.60
N ASP A 63 -8.73 -7.42 -3.08
CA ASP A 63 -8.59 -7.64 -1.64
C ASP A 63 -7.11 -7.51 -1.24
N LEU A 64 -6.84 -6.69 -0.22
CA LEU A 64 -5.49 -6.36 0.23
C LEU A 64 -5.34 -6.61 1.73
N ILE A 65 -4.43 -7.52 2.08
CA ILE A 65 -4.01 -7.79 3.46
C ILE A 65 -2.52 -7.51 3.60
N VAL A 66 -2.19 -6.57 4.47
CA VAL A 66 -0.79 -6.21 4.79
C VAL A 66 -0.57 -6.37 6.29
N GLY A 67 0.62 -6.81 6.68
CA GLY A 67 1.11 -6.74 8.05
C GLY A 67 1.34 -5.29 8.50
N ASP A 68 2.43 -5.05 9.21
CA ASP A 68 2.80 -3.69 9.59
C ASP A 68 3.43 -2.95 8.39
N LEU A 69 3.03 -1.68 8.22
CA LEU A 69 3.49 -0.83 7.13
C LEU A 69 4.33 0.33 7.67
N LYS A 70 5.58 0.42 7.24
CA LYS A 70 6.47 1.55 7.54
C LYS A 70 7.00 2.15 6.25
N VAL A 71 6.67 3.41 6.00
CA VAL A 71 7.09 4.13 4.80
C VAL A 71 7.69 5.49 5.19
N GLY A 72 8.78 5.90 4.54
CA GLY A 72 9.25 7.28 4.59
C GLY A 72 8.24 8.18 3.89
N ASP A 73 8.27 8.15 2.55
CA ASP A 73 7.36 8.93 1.70
C ASP A 73 6.50 7.99 0.83
N LEU A 74 5.18 8.11 0.95
CA LEU A 74 4.22 7.39 0.12
C LEU A 74 3.47 8.37 -0.78
N ILE A 75 3.66 8.22 -2.09
CA ILE A 75 2.97 9.00 -3.12
C ILE A 75 2.18 8.06 -4.02
N LEU A 76 0.86 8.22 -4.00
CA LEU A 76 -0.07 7.49 -4.85
C LEU A 76 -0.81 8.46 -5.78
N GLY A 77 -0.77 8.16 -7.07
CA GLY A 77 -1.59 8.88 -8.05
C GLY A 77 -3.07 8.60 -7.81
N HIS A 78 -3.48 7.36 -8.04
CA HIS A 78 -4.84 6.87 -7.78
C HIS A 78 -4.78 5.55 -7.02
N LEU A 79 -5.59 5.44 -5.98
CA LEU A 79 -5.71 4.23 -5.17
C LEU A 79 -7.16 3.76 -5.16
N ILE A 80 -7.39 2.57 -5.71
CA ILE A 80 -8.67 1.86 -5.63
C ILE A 80 -8.47 0.55 -4.89
N VAL A 81 -9.06 0.44 -3.71
CA VAL A 81 -9.02 -0.79 -2.90
C VAL A 81 -10.44 -1.23 -2.60
N GLY A 82 -10.72 -2.52 -2.80
CA GLY A 82 -11.92 -3.16 -2.28
C GLY A 82 -11.82 -3.34 -0.76
N ASP A 83 -11.74 -4.60 -0.33
CA ASP A 83 -11.61 -4.92 1.09
C ASP A 83 -10.14 -4.81 1.51
N HIS A 84 -9.88 -4.00 2.55
CA HIS A 84 -8.54 -3.74 3.03
C HIS A 84 -8.41 -3.99 4.52
N ILE A 85 -7.35 -4.73 4.88
CA ILE A 85 -6.93 -4.90 6.26
C ILE A 85 -5.43 -4.65 6.33
N THR A 86 -5.04 -3.69 7.15
CA THR A 86 -3.64 -3.41 7.46
C THR A 86 -3.43 -3.40 8.96
N GLY A 87 -2.23 -3.83 9.39
CA GLY A 87 -1.74 -3.64 10.74
C GLY A 87 -1.48 -2.16 11.06
N ASP A 88 -0.42 -1.90 11.80
CA ASP A 88 -0.05 -0.52 12.16
C ASP A 88 0.61 0.17 10.96
N VAL A 89 0.21 1.40 10.69
CA VAL A 89 0.74 2.24 9.61
C VAL A 89 1.52 3.40 10.20
N MET A 90 2.79 3.49 9.82
CA MET A 90 3.64 4.63 10.11
C MET A 90 4.19 5.23 8.81
N ALA A 91 3.84 6.49 8.54
CA ALA A 91 4.30 7.24 7.38
C ALA A 91 4.94 8.56 7.78
N GLY A 92 6.04 8.94 7.13
CA GLY A 92 6.55 10.31 7.20
C GLY A 92 5.61 11.25 6.45
N TYR A 93 5.47 11.03 5.15
CA TYR A 93 4.55 11.77 4.28
C TYR A 93 3.62 10.81 3.53
N LEU A 94 2.32 11.11 3.52
CA LEU A 94 1.32 10.40 2.73
C LEU A 94 0.57 11.37 1.83
N ILE A 95 0.75 11.21 0.52
CA ILE A 95 0.05 11.97 -0.51
C ILE A 95 -0.73 10.99 -1.39
N VAL A 96 -2.05 11.16 -1.43
CA VAL A 96 -2.93 10.42 -2.33
C VAL A 96 -3.71 11.42 -3.18
N GLY A 97 -3.63 11.29 -4.51
CA GLY A 97 -4.44 12.07 -5.42
C GLY A 97 -5.92 11.75 -5.21
N ASP A 98 -6.33 10.57 -5.68
CA ASP A 98 -7.69 10.06 -5.54
C ASP A 98 -7.69 8.73 -4.77
N LEU A 99 -8.53 8.64 -3.73
CA LEU A 99 -8.74 7.43 -2.94
C LEU A 99 -10.19 6.97 -3.03
N ILE A 100 -10.40 5.79 -3.59
CA ILE A 100 -11.66 5.06 -3.52
C ILE A 100 -11.43 3.79 -2.74
N ALA A 101 -12.12 3.67 -1.61
CA ALA A 101 -11.99 2.55 -0.71
C ALA A 101 -13.34 1.94 -0.35
N GLY A 102 -13.39 0.61 -0.35
CA GLY A 102 -14.47 -0.16 0.25
C GLY A 102 -14.37 -0.18 1.76
N ASP A 103 -14.38 -1.39 2.34
CA ASP A 103 -14.22 -1.62 3.76
C ASP A 103 -12.73 -1.52 4.14
N LEU A 104 -12.36 -0.50 4.89
CA LEU A 104 -11.01 -0.31 5.42
C LEU A 104 -10.97 -0.60 6.92
N ARG A 105 -10.05 -1.49 7.33
CA ARG A 105 -9.70 -1.72 8.73
C ARG A 105 -8.20 -1.51 8.92
N MET A 106 -7.85 -0.52 9.73
CA MET A 106 -6.47 -0.25 10.14
C MET A 106 -6.32 -0.43 11.65
N GLY A 107 -5.13 -0.89 12.07
CA GLY A 107 -4.67 -0.84 13.46
C GLY A 107 -4.46 0.61 13.89
N ASP A 108 -3.24 1.02 14.18
CA ASP A 108 -2.92 2.43 14.46
C ASP A 108 -2.40 3.17 13.22
N LEU A 109 -2.62 4.50 13.15
CA LEU A 109 -2.14 5.35 12.05
C LEU A 109 -1.36 6.55 12.59
N ILE A 110 -0.05 6.57 12.30
CA ILE A 110 0.85 7.69 12.64
C ILE A 110 1.37 8.29 11.35
N VAL A 111 1.10 9.58 11.12
CA VAL A 111 1.54 10.29 9.91
C VAL A 111 2.13 11.65 10.26
N GLY A 112 3.30 11.99 9.72
CA GLY A 112 3.82 13.36 9.81
C GLY A 112 2.91 14.34 9.06
N ASP A 113 2.81 14.16 7.75
CA ASP A 113 1.93 14.96 6.89
C ASP A 113 1.02 14.09 6.01
N LEU A 114 -0.28 14.42 5.98
CA LEU A 114 -1.30 13.72 5.19
C LEU A 114 -2.03 14.69 4.27
N THR A 115 -1.98 14.41 2.97
CA THR A 115 -2.75 15.11 1.93
C THR A 115 -3.55 14.09 1.12
N VAL A 116 -4.86 14.30 1.03
CA VAL A 116 -5.76 13.51 0.18
C VAL A 116 -6.54 14.49 -0.69
N GLY A 117 -6.49 14.32 -2.01
CA GLY A 117 -7.22 15.16 -2.96
C GLY A 117 -8.72 14.88 -2.87
N ASP A 118 -9.12 13.69 -3.30
CA ASP A 118 -10.49 13.19 -3.22
C ASP A 118 -10.56 11.86 -2.46
N LEU A 119 -11.55 11.73 -1.58
CA LEU A 119 -11.79 10.52 -0.78
C LEU A 119 -13.24 10.07 -0.87
N ILE A 120 -13.43 8.83 -1.31
CA ILE A 120 -14.70 8.10 -1.21
C ILE A 120 -14.41 6.83 -0.40
N ALA A 121 -15.04 6.72 0.76
CA ALA A 121 -14.93 5.55 1.63
C ALA A 121 -16.32 4.98 1.93
N GLY A 122 -16.43 3.65 1.92
CA GLY A 122 -17.59 2.94 2.46
C GLY A 122 -17.56 2.95 3.99
N ASP A 123 -16.90 1.95 4.57
CA ASP A 123 -16.69 1.82 6.01
C ASP A 123 -15.20 1.95 6.34
N LEU A 124 -14.88 2.81 7.32
CA LEU A 124 -13.52 3.02 7.79
C LEU A 124 -13.44 2.85 9.30
N ILE A 125 -12.60 1.91 9.74
CA ILE A 125 -12.23 1.72 11.15
C ILE A 125 -10.74 1.96 11.26
N VAL A 126 -10.35 2.92 12.08
CA VAL A 126 -8.96 3.23 12.41
C VAL A 126 -8.82 3.26 13.92
N GLY A 127 -7.75 2.67 14.43
CA GLY A 127 -7.24 2.89 15.78
C GLY A 127 -6.73 4.32 15.96
N ASP A 128 -5.82 4.53 16.90
CA ASP A 128 -5.45 5.89 17.27
C ASP A 128 -4.75 6.60 16.09
N VAL A 129 -5.29 7.77 15.70
CA VAL A 129 -4.72 8.61 14.63
C VAL A 129 -3.91 9.72 15.25
N LEU A 130 -2.59 9.70 15.03
CA LEU A 130 -1.67 10.74 15.49
C LEU A 130 -1.04 11.47 14.29
N LYS A 131 -1.09 12.80 14.31
CA LYS A 131 -0.27 13.65 13.44
C LYS A 131 0.88 14.25 14.25
N VAL A 132 2.11 14.13 13.75
CA VAL A 132 3.35 14.50 14.47
C VAL A 132 4.14 15.57 13.75
#